data_AF-A0A4Z2EAC7-F1
#
_entry.id   AF-A0A4Z2EAC7-F1
#
_cell.length_a   1.000
_cell.length_b   1.000
_cell.length_c   1.000
_cell.angle_alpha   90.00
_cell.angle_beta   90.00
_cell.angle_gamma   90.00
#
_symmetry.space_group_name_H-M   'P 1'
#
loop_
_entity.id
_entity.type
_entity.pdbx_description
1 polymer ?
#
loop_
_entity_poly.entity_id
_entity_poly.type
_entity_poly.pdbx_seq_one_letter_code
_entity_poly.pdbx_strand_id
1 'polypeptide(L)' 'MKVRVEKSSSSLGLKDPVGMEDLLNKLKQRLEDQRQSGDIKLSWKKQSDGEVFHKEEKETQKRGDEL' A
#
# COMPACT_ATOMS: atom_id res chain seq x y z
N MET A 1 -10.74 5.76 -4.94
CA MET A 1 -10.70 4.48 -4.19
C MET A 1 -9.33 4.38 -3.52
N LYS A 2 -9.25 4.07 -2.22
CA LYS A 2 -7.98 3.88 -1.49
C LYS A 2 -7.79 2.39 -1.24
N VAL A 3 -6.63 1.85 -1.57
CA VAL A 3 -6.29 0.44 -1.34
C VAL A 3 -5.24 0.40 -0.22
N ARG A 4 -5.40 -0.53 0.72
CA ARG A 4 -4.39 -0.82 1.76
C ARG A 4 -3.64 -2.08 1.36
N VAL A 5 -2.33 -2.05 1.55
CA VAL A 5 -1.44 -3.19 1.29
C VAL A 5 -0.96 -3.71 2.63
N GLU A 6 -1.36 -4.92 2.97
CA GLU A 6 -0.88 -5.60 4.18
C GLU A 6 0.37 -6.41 3.84
N LYS A 7 1.44 -6.19 4.60
CA LYS A 7 2.65 -7.00 4.51
C LYS A 7 2.53 -8.21 5.42
N SER A 8 2.63 -9.40 4.84
CA SER A 8 2.81 -10.65 5.60
C SER A 8 4.27 -10.89 6.02
N SER A 9 5.24 -10.15 5.46
CA SER A 9 6.65 -10.26 5.84
C SER A 9 7.34 -8.89 5.90
N SER A 10 8.23 -8.72 6.88
CA SER A 10 8.98 -7.50 7.17
C SER A 10 9.94 -7.09 6.05
N SER A 11 10.29 -8.01 5.14
CA SER A 11 11.35 -7.83 4.14
C SER A 11 10.94 -7.11 2.86
N LEU A 12 9.64 -6.90 2.60
CA LEU A 12 9.20 -6.25 1.36
C LEU A 12 9.53 -4.75 1.44
N GLY A 13 10.57 -4.26 0.78
CA GLY A 13 10.94 -2.85 0.78
C GLY A 13 9.91 -1.99 0.06
N LEU A 14 8.88 -1.47 0.76
CA LEU A 14 7.87 -0.55 0.18
C LEU A 14 8.40 0.86 -0.11
N LYS A 15 9.71 1.06 0.01
CA LYS A 15 10.44 2.27 -0.38
C LYS A 15 11.33 2.02 -1.60
N ASP A 16 11.51 0.75 -1.97
CA ASP A 16 12.34 0.35 -3.08
C ASP A 16 11.53 0.45 -4.39
N PRO A 17 12.07 1.11 -5.44
CA PRO A 17 11.36 1.28 -6.70
C PRO A 17 10.98 -0.07 -7.34
N VAL A 18 11.85 -1.08 -7.27
CA VAL A 18 11.60 -2.42 -7.84
C VAL A 18 10.47 -3.11 -7.08
N GLY A 19 10.47 -3.02 -5.75
CA GLY A 19 9.40 -3.56 -4.91
C GLY A 19 8.05 -2.89 -5.15
N MET A 20 8.02 -1.59 -5.42
CA MET A 20 6.81 -0.86 -5.78
C MET A 20 6.28 -1.27 -7.16
N GLU A 21 7.15 -1.42 -8.16
CA GLU A 21 6.73 -1.81 -9.51
C GLU A 21 6.12 -3.22 -9.54
N ASP A 22 6.73 -4.19 -8.84
CA ASP A 22 6.19 -5.55 -8.73
C ASP A 22 4.78 -5.56 -8.12
N LEU A 23 4.59 -4.80 -7.04
CA LEU A 23 3.30 -4.66 -6.37
C LEU A 23 2.24 -3.98 -7.25
N LEU A 24 2.61 -2.95 -8.00
CA LEU A 24 1.72 -2.26 -8.93
C LEU A 24 1.23 -3.22 -10.03
N ASN A 25 2.16 -4.00 -10.62
CA ASN A 25 1.84 -5.00 -11.64
C ASN A 25 0.91 -6.09 -11.10
N LYS A 26 1.17 -6.59 -9.89
CA LYS A 26 0.32 -7.60 -9.25
C LYS A 26 -1.09 -7.09 -8.95
N LEU A 27 -1.22 -5.83 -8.55
CA LEU A 27 -2.52 -5.16 -8.39
C LEU A 27 -3.23 -4.99 -9.73
N LYS A 28 -2.52 -4.59 -10.78
CA LYS A 28 -3.06 -4.46 -12.14
C LYS A 28 -3.62 -5.80 -12.61
N GLN A 29 -2.82 -6.86 -12.54
CA GLN A 29 -3.24 -8.21 -12.96
C GLN A 29 -4.50 -8.69 -12.23
N ARG A 30 -4.57 -8.52 -10.90
CA ARG A 30 -5.77 -8.90 -10.12
C ARG A 30 -7.02 -8.10 -10.50
N LEU A 31 -6.84 -6.83 -10.84
CA LEU A 31 -7.94 -5.97 -11.26
C LEU A 31 -8.42 -6.29 -12.68
N GLU A 32 -7.52 -6.64 -13.59
CA GLU A 32 -7.88 -7.11 -14.94
C GLU A 32 -8.54 -8.50 -14.88
N ASP A 33 -8.07 -9.39 -14.03
CA ASP A 33 -8.67 -10.71 -13.80
C ASP A 33 -10.09 -10.59 -13.23
N GLN A 34 -10.32 -9.65 -12.30
CA GLN A 34 -11.65 -9.37 -11.75
C GLN A 34 -12.56 -8.61 -12.71
N ARG A 35 -12.00 -7.78 -13.60
CA ARG A 35 -12.76 -6.89 -14.47
C ARG A 35 -12.57 -7.37 -15.91
N GLN A 36 -13.52 -8.18 -16.37
CA GLN A 36 -13.54 -8.93 -17.63
C GLN A 36 -13.07 -8.24 -18.92
N SER A 37 -12.87 -6.92 -18.98
CA SER A 37 -12.08 -6.19 -19.99
C SER A 37 -12.19 -4.69 -19.70
N GLY A 38 -11.07 -4.03 -19.41
CA GLY A 38 -11.02 -2.57 -19.45
C GLY A 38 -9.62 -2.07 -19.11
N ASP A 39 -9.12 -1.10 -19.87
CA ASP A 39 -7.82 -0.48 -19.64
C ASP A 39 -7.75 0.16 -18.25
N ILE A 40 -7.10 -0.53 -17.30
CA ILE A 40 -6.88 -0.05 -15.95
C ILE A 40 -5.51 0.62 -15.88
N LYS A 41 -5.52 1.95 -15.72
CA LYS A 41 -4.32 2.75 -15.46
C LYS A 41 -4.10 2.90 -13.96
N LEU A 42 -3.00 2.34 -13.47
CA LEU A 42 -2.55 2.49 -12.08
C LEU A 42 -1.30 3.37 -12.02
N SER A 43 -1.24 4.21 -11.01
CA SER A 43 -0.08 5.04 -10.71
C SER A 43 0.01 5.27 -9.22
N TRP A 44 1.23 5.35 -8.70
CA TRP A 44 1.46 5.74 -7.33
C TRP A 44 1.11 7.20 -7.08
N LYS A 45 0.29 7.46 -6.06
CA LYS A 45 0.03 8.82 -5.60
C LYS A 45 1.03 9.16 -4.50
N LYS A 46 1.88 10.15 -4.75
CA LYS A 46 2.74 10.74 -3.71
C LYS A 46 1.88 11.57 -2.77
N GLN A 47 2.12 11.43 -1.47
CA GLN A 47 1.52 12.26 -0.43
C GLN A 47 2.32 13.57 -0.29
N SER A 48 1.88 14.46 0.61
CA SER A 48 2.52 15.76 0.85
C SER A 48 3.97 15.66 1.33
N ASP A 49 4.32 14.55 1.98
CA ASP A 49 5.65 14.18 2.44
C ASP A 49 6.54 13.57 1.31
N GLY A 50 5.97 13.33 0.13
CA GLY A 50 6.67 12.76 -1.02
C GLY A 50 6.69 11.23 -1.06
N GLU A 51 6.23 10.55 -0.02
CA GLU A 51 6.17 9.10 0.05
C GLU A 51 4.81 8.56 -0.43
N VAL A 52 4.82 7.30 -0.87
CA VAL A 52 3.63 6.60 -1.39
C VAL A 52 3.03 5.68 -0.32
N PHE A 53 3.89 5.04 0.48
CA PHE A 53 3.51 4.10 1.50
C PHE A 53 3.95 4.59 2.88
N HIS A 54 2.97 4.74 3.77
CA HIS A 54 3.22 4.91 5.19
C HIS A 54 2.96 3.59 5.89
N LYS A 55 3.85 3.23 6.82
CA LYS A 55 3.55 2.15 7.75
C LYS A 55 2.39 2.64 8.60
N GLU A 56 1.29 1.89 8.59
CA GLU A 56 0.21 2.15 9.54
C GLU A 56 0.74 1.77 10.93
N GLU A 57 1.19 2.77 11.69
CA GLU A 57 1.47 2.60 13.10
C GLU A 57 0.12 2.35 13.78
N LYS A 58 -0.04 1.15 14.34
CA LYS A 58 -1.16 0.90 15.24
C LYS A 58 -0.89 1.76 16.46
N GLU A 59 -1.62 2.86 16.60
CA GLU A 59 -1.62 3.64 17.84
C GLU A 59 -1.95 2.67 18.98
N THR A 60 -0.94 2.34 19.77
CA THR A 60 -1.19 1.72 21.06
C THR A 60 -1.82 2.82 21.89
N GLN A 61 -3.14 2.77 22.00
CA GLN A 61 -3.91 3.60 22.90
C GLN A 61 -3.38 3.34 24.32
N LYS A 62 -2.37 4.12 24.74
CA LYS A 62 -2.04 4.30 26.15
C LYS A 62 -3.22 5.08 26.73
N ARG A 63 -4.25 4.35 27.18
CA ARG A 63 -5.19 4.89 28.15
C ARG A 63 -4.34 5.30 29.36
N GLY A 64 -4.41 6.59 29.68
CA GLY A 64 -3.91 7.09 30.94
C GLY A 64 -4.74 6.46 32.05
N ASP A 65 -4.08 5.72 32.92
CA ASP A 65 -4.57 5.42 34.25
C ASP A 65 -3.52 5.99 35.20
N GLU A 66 -3.57 7.32 35.37
CA GLU A 66 -3.21 7.97 36.63
C GLU A 66 -4.34 7.64 37.63
N LEU A 67 -4.06 6.78 38.61
CA LEU A 67 -4.59 6.89 39.97
C LEU A 67 -3.67 6.19 40.97
#